data_AF-A0A931QUZ5-F1
#
_entry.id   AF-A0A931QUZ5-F1
#
_cell.length_a   1.000
_cell.length_b   1.000
_cell.length_c   1.000
_cell.angle_alpha   90.00
_cell.angle_beta   90.00
_cell.angle_gamma   90.00
#
_symmetry.space_group_name_H-M   'P 1'
#
loop_
_entity.id
_entity.type
_entity.pdbx_description
1 polymer ?
#
loop_
_entity_poly.entity_id
_entity_poly.type
_entity_poly.pdbx_seq_one_letter_code
_entity_poly.pdbx_strand_id
1 'polypeptide(L)' 'MEDKVLPCADKLAFDSEKEALDQARVIKWRRDTNLKAYKCRYCELWHLSSDTEVRDYN' A
#
# COMPACT_ATOMS: atom_id res chain seq x y z
N MET A 1 15.34 -23.27 -6.26
CA MET A 1 13.94 -22.86 -6.46
C MET A 1 13.96 -21.36 -6.20
N GLU A 2 13.87 -20.53 -7.23
CA GLU A 2 13.85 -19.07 -7.04
C GLU A 2 12.44 -18.67 -6.63
N ASP A 3 12.25 -18.37 -5.35
CA ASP A 3 11.04 -17.74 -4.85
C ASP A 3 10.89 -16.39 -5.55
N LYS A 4 9.92 -16.30 -6.46
CA LYS A 4 9.59 -15.04 -7.15
C LYS A 4 9.00 -14.08 -6.12
N VAL A 5 9.85 -13.30 -5.46
CA VAL A 5 9.43 -12.24 -4.54
C VAL A 5 8.62 -11.23 -5.34
N LEU A 6 7.36 -11.05 -4.96
CA LEU A 6 6.51 -10.05 -5.61
C LEU A 6 7.05 -8.65 -5.31
N PRO A 7 6.95 -7.68 -6.23
CA PRO A 7 7.40 -6.30 -6.00
C PRO A 7 6.73 -5.60 -4.82
N CYS A 8 5.62 -6.15 -4.32
CA CYS A 8 4.86 -5.64 -3.19
C CYS A 8 5.01 -6.50 -1.92
N ALA A 9 5.94 -7.46 -1.88
CA ALA A 9 6.08 -8.39 -0.74
C ALA A 9 6.36 -7.66 0.59
N ASP A 10 7.10 -6.56 0.55
CA ASP A 10 7.43 -5.75 1.73
C ASP A 10 6.38 -4.68 2.06
N LYS A 11 5.29 -4.57 1.27
CA LYS A 11 4.24 -3.56 1.48
C LYS A 11 3.12 -4.12 2.35
N LEU A 12 2.59 -3.28 3.24
CA LEU A 12 1.38 -3.60 4.02
C LEU A 12 0.22 -3.90 3.07
N ALA A 13 -0.39 -5.07 3.23
CA ALA A 13 -1.49 -5.53 2.41
C ALA A 13 -2.78 -5.67 3.24
N PHE A 14 -3.91 -5.36 2.62
CA PHE A 14 -5.23 -5.43 3.21
C PHE A 14 -6.19 -6.15 2.25
N ASP A 15 -7.10 -6.94 2.79
CA ASP A 15 -8.07 -7.70 2.00
C ASP A 15 -9.16 -6.79 1.40
N SER A 16 -9.44 -5.64 2.02
CA SER A 16 -10.44 -4.69 1.55
C SER A 16 -9.95 -3.25 1.45
N GLU A 17 -10.56 -2.49 0.54
CA GLU A 17 -10.33 -1.04 0.40
C GLU A 17 -10.64 -0.31 1.71
N LYS A 18 -11.70 -0.73 2.39
CA LYS A 18 -12.15 -0.13 3.64
C LYS A 18 -11.06 -0.25 4.72
N GLU A 19 -10.48 -1.43 4.89
CA GLU A 19 -9.40 -1.63 5.88
C GLU A 19 -8.16 -0.80 5.56
N ALA A 20 -7.77 -0.74 4.28
CA ALA A 20 -6.68 0.12 3.84
C ALA A 20 -6.99 1.60 4.14
N LEU A 21 -8.17 2.09 3.81
CA LEU A 21 -8.58 3.47 4.07
C LEU A 21 -8.65 3.80 5.57
N ASP A 22 -9.17 2.89 6.39
CA ASP A 22 -9.20 3.07 7.84
C ASP A 22 -7.77 3.16 8.40
N GLN A 23 -6.83 2.34 7.91
CA GLN A 23 -5.42 2.46 8.30
C GLN A 23 -4.76 3.75 7.79
N ALA A 24 -5.06 4.17 6.57
CA ALA A 24 -4.59 5.45 6.04
C ALA A 24 -5.02 6.62 6.94
N ARG A 25 -6.26 6.61 7.44
CA ARG A 25 -6.78 7.61 8.38
C ARG A 25 -6.06 7.57 9.73
N VAL A 26 -5.82 6.38 10.27
CA VAL A 26 -5.07 6.22 11.53
C VAL A 26 -3.65 6.76 11.40
N ILE A 27 -2.96 6.43 10.30
CA ILE A 27 -1.60 6.91 10.03
C ILE A 27 -1.58 8.42 9.85
N LYS A 28 -2.55 8.98 9.11
CA LYS A 28 -2.71 10.43 8.98
C LYS A 28 -2.87 11.09 10.35
N TRP A 29 -3.72 10.55 11.21
CA TRP A 29 -3.94 11.12 12.55
C TRP A 29 -2.69 11.01 13.44
N ARG A 30 -1.92 9.91 13.34
CA ARG A 30 -0.74 9.67 14.19
C ARG A 30 0.54 10.34 13.71
N ARG A 31 0.71 10.49 12.40
CA ARG A 31 2.00 10.88 11.77
C ARG A 31 1.85 12.07 10.81
N ASP A 32 0.67 12.67 10.74
CA ASP A 32 0.30 13.72 9.78
C ASP A 32 0.64 13.36 8.32
N THR A 33 0.70 12.06 8.02
CA THR A 33 1.09 11.53 6.71
C THR A 33 -0.15 11.14 5.93
N ASN A 34 -0.33 11.73 4.74
CA ASN A 34 -1.47 11.41 3.89
C ASN A 34 -1.14 10.21 3.00
N LEU A 35 -1.80 9.07 3.26
CA LEU A 35 -1.69 7.85 2.47
C LEU A 35 -2.97 7.62 1.66
N LYS A 36 -2.82 7.03 0.47
CA LYS A 36 -3.92 6.63 -0.41
C LYS A 36 -3.95 5.11 -0.51
N ALA A 37 -5.15 4.53 -0.44
CA ALA A 37 -5.35 3.12 -0.71
C ALA A 37 -5.37 2.86 -2.22
N TYR A 38 -4.71 1.79 -2.68
CA TYR A 38 -4.76 1.36 -4.07
C TYR A 38 -4.78 -0.16 -4.17
N LYS A 39 -5.47 -0.71 -5.19
CA LYS A 39 -5.50 -2.15 -5.46
C LYS A 39 -4.24 -2.55 -6.23
N CYS A 40 -3.51 -3.53 -5.69
CA CYS A 40 -2.30 -4.06 -6.29
C CYS A 40 -2.62 -4.90 -7.53
N ARG A 41 -1.82 -4.75 -8.59
CA ARG A 41 -1.92 -5.61 -9.78
C ARG A 41 -1.20 -6.96 -9.63
N TYR A 42 -0.34 -7.11 -8.63
CA TYR A 42 0.49 -8.31 -8.47
C TYR A 42 -0.12 -9.32 -7.50
N CYS A 43 -0.62 -8.85 -6.36
CA CYS A 43 -1.23 -9.72 -5.33
C CYS A 43 -2.75 -9.52 -5.19
N GLU A 44 -3.34 -8.60 -5.96
CA GLU A 44 -4.78 -8.27 -5.93
C GLU A 44 -5.34 -7.74 -4.60
N LEU A 45 -4.47 -7.55 -3.60
CA LEU A 45 -4.78 -6.92 -2.30
C LEU A 45 -4.66 -5.40 -2.36
N TRP A 46 -5.12 -4.73 -1.30
CA TRP A 46 -5.04 -3.29 -1.14
C TRP A 46 -3.77 -2.89 -0.40
N HIS A 47 -3.08 -1.87 -0.91
CA HIS A 47 -1.88 -1.31 -0.29
C HIS A 47 -2.05 0.19 -0.03
N LEU A 48 -1.13 0.75 0.74
CA LEU A 48 -1.02 2.19 0.97
C LEU A 48 0.14 2.76 0.16
N SER A 49 -0.08 3.92 -0.45
CA SER A 49 0.95 4.71 -1.12
C SER A 49 0.91 6.13 -0.60
N SER A 50 2.07 6.71 -0.29
CA SER A 50 2.16 8.14 0.00
C SER A 50 2.27 8.94 -1.29
N ASP A 51 1.84 10.20 -1.26
CA ASP A 51 1.99 11.12 -2.40
C ASP A 51 3.46 11.35 -2.80
N THR A 52 4.41 10.97 -1.94
CA THR A 52 5.85 11.06 -2.20
C THR A 52 6.43 9.85 -2.94
N GLU A 53 5.73 8.71 -3.00
CA GLU A 53 6.21 7.47 -3.62
C GLU A 53 5.80 7.30 -5.10
N VAL A 54 5.29 8.37 -5.75
CA VAL A 54 4.93 8.33 -7.18
C VAL A 54 6.14 8.52 -8.12
N ARG A 55 7.36 8.46 -7.60
CA ARG A 55 8.58 8.43 -8.42
C ARG A 55 9.11 7.00 -8.42
N ASP A 56 9.37 6.47 -9.61
CA ASP A 56 10.14 5.26 -9.88
C ASP A 56 9.36 3.93 -10.06
N TYR A 57 8.34 3.96 -10.91
CA TYR A 57 8.10 2.81 -11.81
C TYR A 57 8.10 3.30 -13.26
N ASN A 58 9.30 3.38 -13.84
CA ASN A 58 9.54 3.49 -15.28
C ASN A 58 10.28 2.23 -15.75
#